data_AF-A0A1A6H0I7-F1
#
_entry.id   AF-A0A1A6H0I7-F1
#
_cell.length_a   1.000
_cell.length_b   1.000
_cell.length_c   1.000
_cell.angle_alpha   90.00
_cell.angle_beta   90.00
_cell.angle_gamma   90.00
#
_symmetry.space_group_name_H-M   'P 1'
#
loop_
_entity.id
_entity.type
_entity.pdbx_description
1 polymer ?
#
loop_
_entity_poly.entity_id
_entity_poly.type
_entity_poly.pdbx_seq_one_letter_code
_entity_poly.pdbx_strand_id
1 'polypeptide(L)'
;MSRVLVPCHVKSTVALQVGDMRTNQGRPGVLVVDVTFPNVVPFELQEITFKNYYTAFLSIRVRQHTPLHTPSKWVTCLRDYCLMPDPHSEEGAQEYVSLFKHQPSPLWLSFTVEELQIYQQGPKSPSLTFPKWLSHPVSHEQPTPHLEGLPDPSRVSSEVQQMWALTEMIRASHTSTRIGRFDLLVTMHRTVSVVAPLGFRLQAQSLVQSRPLSCVQDVLRRTPLYDFHLAHGGKMVAFAGWSLPVQYRDSHVVSHLHTRRHCSLFDVSHMLQTKIFGCDRVKLMESIVVGDIAELKPNQGILSLFTNEAGGILDDLIVTNTSEGHLYVVSNAGCWDKDLALMQDKVKEFQNRGSDVGLEVVDNALLALQGPTAVQVLQAGVTDDLRKLPFMTSAVMEVFGVSGCRISVPAAGAVHLATALLKNPEVKLAGLAARDSLRLEAGLCLYGNDIDEHTTPVEGSLSWTLGKRRRTSMDFPGAKIIVPQLKGEVQKRRVGLICEGAPMRAHSPILSTEGTVIGTVTSGCPSPSLKKNVAMGYVPFKYSRPGTQLLVEVRRKQQMTVVSKMPFVPTNYYTLK
;
A
#
# COMPACT_ATOMS: atom_id res chain seq x y z
N MET A 1 -33.33 -19.43 -24.48
CA MET A 1 -32.58 -19.51 -25.74
C MET A 1 -31.31 -20.30 -25.46
N SER A 2 -31.12 -21.45 -26.10
CA SER A 2 -29.90 -22.25 -25.96
C SER A 2 -28.75 -21.51 -26.66
N ARG A 3 -27.72 -21.12 -25.89
CA ARG A 3 -26.50 -20.49 -26.41
C ARG A 3 -25.58 -21.60 -26.90
N VAL A 4 -25.24 -21.62 -28.19
CA VAL A 4 -24.28 -22.60 -28.75
C VAL A 4 -22.89 -21.96 -28.77
N LEU A 5 -21.91 -22.64 -28.17
CA LEU A 5 -20.52 -22.22 -28.17
C LEU A 5 -19.90 -22.48 -29.54
N VAL A 6 -19.31 -21.46 -30.16
CA VAL A 6 -18.55 -21.62 -31.40
C VAL A 6 -17.06 -21.70 -31.09
N PRO A 7 -16.37 -22.82 -31.38
CA PRO A 7 -14.93 -22.90 -31.19
C PRO A 7 -14.24 -21.88 -32.11
N CYS A 8 -13.31 -21.11 -31.56
CA CYS A 8 -12.51 -20.14 -32.30
C CYS A 8 -11.04 -20.35 -31.98
N HIS A 9 -10.18 -19.98 -32.93
CA HIS A 9 -8.74 -19.94 -32.70
C HIS A 9 -8.32 -18.50 -32.55
N VAL A 10 -7.84 -18.16 -31.35
CA VAL A 10 -7.27 -16.87 -31.02
C VAL A 10 -5.78 -16.92 -31.35
N LYS A 11 -5.30 -16.06 -32.24
CA LYS A 11 -3.88 -15.94 -32.54
C LYS A 11 -3.17 -15.03 -31.53
N SER A 12 -1.86 -15.22 -31.44
CA SER A 12 -0.96 -14.36 -30.66
C SER A 12 -1.17 -12.90 -31.05
N THR A 13 -1.22 -12.02 -30.05
CA THR A 13 -1.51 -10.61 -30.24
C THR A 13 -0.42 -9.93 -31.08
N VAL A 14 -0.83 -9.14 -32.06
CA VAL A 14 0.08 -8.38 -32.92
C VAL A 14 -0.12 -6.90 -32.64
N ALA A 15 0.94 -6.20 -32.29
CA ALA A 15 0.89 -4.75 -32.16
C ALA A 15 0.62 -4.13 -33.55
N LEU A 16 -0.50 -3.42 -33.69
CA LEU A 16 -0.84 -2.72 -34.93
C LEU A 16 0.02 -1.45 -35.03
N GLN A 17 0.90 -1.37 -36.03
CA GLN A 17 1.46 -0.08 -36.42
C GLN A 17 0.37 0.74 -37.12
N VAL A 18 -0.17 1.76 -36.44
CA VAL A 18 -1.06 2.74 -37.07
C VAL A 18 -0.28 4.04 -37.28
N GLY A 19 0.10 4.32 -38.53
CA GLY A 19 0.82 5.51 -38.97
C GLY A 19 0.83 5.63 -40.51
N ASP A 20 0.85 6.86 -41.01
CA ASP A 20 0.77 7.22 -42.43
C ASP A 20 1.99 6.70 -43.23
N MET A 21 1.81 6.38 -44.52
CA MET A 21 2.74 5.56 -45.35
C MET A 21 4.12 6.19 -45.67
N ARG A 22 4.63 7.11 -44.84
CA ARG A 22 5.94 7.76 -45.06
C ARG A 22 6.91 7.73 -43.87
N THR A 23 6.56 7.15 -42.72
CA THR A 23 7.53 6.98 -41.62
C THR A 23 7.43 5.61 -40.95
N ASN A 24 8.58 4.97 -40.75
CA ASN A 24 8.75 3.56 -40.36
C ASN A 24 8.58 3.29 -38.84
N GLN A 25 7.78 4.07 -38.11
CA GLN A 25 7.60 3.91 -36.66
C GLN A 25 6.11 3.95 -36.26
N GLY A 26 5.59 2.80 -35.80
CA GLY A 26 4.21 2.66 -35.32
C GLY A 26 3.99 3.05 -33.85
N ARG A 27 2.74 3.37 -33.50
CA ARG A 27 2.29 3.72 -32.15
C ARG A 27 2.12 2.47 -31.25
N PRO A 28 2.60 2.45 -29.99
CA PRO A 28 2.30 1.38 -29.03
C PRO A 28 0.91 1.56 -28.39
N GLY A 29 0.22 0.46 -28.09
CA GLY A 29 -1.04 0.42 -27.34
C GLY A 29 -2.20 -0.29 -28.05
N VAL A 30 -2.19 -0.37 -29.38
CA VAL A 30 -3.20 -1.12 -30.13
C VAL A 30 -2.69 -2.53 -30.40
N LEU A 31 -3.23 -3.51 -29.69
CA LEU A 31 -3.00 -4.92 -29.97
C LEU A 31 -4.17 -5.44 -30.80
N VAL A 32 -3.88 -6.02 -31.95
CA VAL A 32 -4.85 -6.81 -32.70
C VAL A 32 -4.76 -8.24 -32.25
N VAL A 33 -5.92 -8.76 -31.86
CA VAL A 33 -6.09 -10.18 -31.64
C VAL A 33 -6.89 -10.70 -32.82
N ASP A 34 -6.22 -11.46 -33.67
CA ASP A 34 -6.90 -12.12 -34.78
C ASP A 34 -7.61 -13.37 -34.26
N VAL A 35 -8.93 -13.34 -34.33
CA VAL A 35 -9.78 -14.49 -34.00
C VAL A 35 -10.28 -15.10 -35.30
N THR A 36 -9.91 -16.34 -35.55
CA THR A 36 -10.34 -17.09 -36.74
C THR A 36 -11.32 -18.18 -36.36
N PHE A 37 -12.39 -18.32 -37.14
CA PHE A 37 -13.41 -19.35 -36.95
C PHE A 37 -13.21 -20.47 -37.98
N PRO A 38 -13.41 -21.74 -37.59
CA PRO A 38 -13.13 -22.88 -38.45
C PRO A 38 -14.14 -23.11 -39.59
N ASN A 39 -15.29 -22.42 -39.63
CA ASN A 39 -16.37 -22.70 -40.59
C ASN A 39 -16.80 -21.51 -41.46
N VAL A 40 -17.19 -21.82 -42.70
CA VAL A 40 -17.49 -20.89 -43.82
C VAL A 40 -18.93 -20.35 -43.81
N VAL A 41 -19.71 -20.61 -42.76
CA VAL A 41 -21.12 -20.19 -42.70
C VAL A 41 -21.24 -18.84 -41.97
N PRO A 42 -21.89 -17.81 -42.56
CA PRO A 42 -22.14 -16.54 -41.89
C PRO A 42 -22.96 -16.74 -40.61
N PHE A 43 -22.56 -16.11 -39.51
CA PHE A 43 -23.31 -16.13 -38.25
C PHE A 43 -23.45 -14.72 -37.66
N GLU A 44 -24.57 -14.51 -36.98
CA GLU A 44 -24.87 -13.24 -36.32
C GLU A 44 -24.32 -13.24 -34.89
N LEU A 45 -23.34 -12.37 -34.64
CA LEU A 45 -22.64 -12.25 -33.35
C LEU A 45 -23.48 -11.43 -32.38
N GLN A 46 -24.03 -12.08 -31.35
CA GLN A 46 -24.94 -11.42 -30.41
C GLN A 46 -24.23 -10.91 -29.14
N GLU A 47 -23.24 -11.64 -28.66
CA GLU A 47 -22.55 -11.35 -27.40
C GLU A 47 -21.11 -11.88 -27.48
N ILE A 48 -20.16 -11.09 -26.97
CA ILE A 48 -18.78 -11.50 -26.76
C ILE A 48 -18.54 -11.45 -25.26
N THR A 49 -18.13 -12.58 -24.70
CA THR A 49 -17.76 -12.67 -23.29
C THR A 49 -16.31 -13.07 -23.19
N PHE A 50 -15.56 -12.34 -22.38
CA PHE A 50 -14.18 -12.65 -22.11
C PHE A 50 -13.85 -12.35 -20.67
N LYS A 51 -12.83 -13.04 -20.18
CA LYS A 51 -12.34 -12.86 -18.83
C LYS A 51 -11.55 -11.56 -18.76
N ASN A 52 -12.02 -10.64 -17.94
CA ASN A 52 -11.41 -9.33 -17.82
C ASN A 52 -11.11 -9.05 -16.36
N TYR A 53 -9.83 -8.88 -16.04
CA TYR A 53 -9.43 -8.49 -14.69
C TYR A 53 -9.15 -6.99 -14.59
N TYR A 54 -8.62 -6.34 -15.66
CA TYR A 54 -8.14 -4.95 -15.60
C TYR A 54 -8.19 -4.18 -16.95
N THR A 55 -9.05 -4.57 -17.89
CA THR A 55 -9.19 -3.91 -19.20
C THR A 55 -10.15 -2.74 -19.08
N ALA A 56 -9.63 -1.54 -19.31
CA ALA A 56 -10.42 -0.32 -19.32
C ALA A 56 -11.24 -0.15 -20.60
N PHE A 57 -10.65 -0.43 -21.77
CA PHE A 57 -11.29 -0.18 -23.08
C PHE A 57 -11.07 -1.30 -24.11
N LEU A 58 -12.04 -1.52 -25.01
CA LEU A 58 -11.95 -2.51 -26.09
C LEU A 58 -12.28 -1.96 -27.49
N SER A 59 -11.42 -2.29 -28.45
CA SER A 59 -11.65 -2.06 -29.89
C SER A 59 -11.81 -3.40 -30.63
N ILE A 60 -12.84 -3.53 -31.47
CA ILE A 60 -13.15 -4.72 -32.28
C ILE A 60 -13.21 -4.34 -33.77
N ARG A 61 -12.43 -5.07 -34.57
CA ARG A 61 -12.47 -5.03 -36.03
C ARG A 61 -12.91 -6.38 -36.57
N VAL A 62 -13.82 -6.38 -37.53
CA VAL A 62 -14.31 -7.59 -38.18
C VAL A 62 -14.01 -7.50 -39.67
N ARG A 63 -13.61 -8.63 -40.26
CA ARG A 63 -13.36 -8.73 -41.70
C ARG A 63 -14.69 -9.00 -42.41
N GLN A 64 -15.16 -8.02 -43.19
CA GLN A 64 -16.39 -8.17 -43.96
C GLN A 64 -16.13 -9.01 -45.20
N HIS A 65 -16.77 -10.16 -45.30
CA HIS A 65 -16.79 -10.98 -46.51
C HIS A 65 -18.03 -10.63 -47.33
N THR A 66 -17.82 -9.94 -48.46
CA THR A 66 -18.86 -9.71 -49.47
C THR A 66 -18.88 -10.86 -50.48
N PRO A 67 -20.05 -11.18 -51.08
CA PRO A 67 -20.10 -12.17 -52.15
C PRO A 67 -19.30 -11.71 -53.36
N LEU A 68 -18.52 -12.66 -53.90
CA LEU A 68 -17.74 -12.70 -55.15
C LEU A 68 -17.39 -11.36 -55.84
N HIS A 69 -16.07 -11.11 -55.88
CA HIS A 69 -15.34 -10.06 -56.61
C HIS A 69 -15.05 -8.72 -55.92
N THR A 70 -15.14 -8.63 -54.59
CA THR A 70 -14.53 -7.51 -53.84
C THR A 70 -13.58 -8.00 -52.74
N PRO A 71 -12.36 -7.43 -52.62
CA PRO A 71 -11.40 -7.85 -51.60
C PRO A 71 -11.96 -7.59 -50.20
N SER A 72 -11.83 -8.57 -49.31
CA SER A 72 -12.40 -8.52 -47.97
C SER A 72 -11.85 -7.31 -47.21
N LYS A 73 -12.72 -6.42 -46.74
CA LYS A 73 -12.33 -5.18 -46.06
C LYS A 73 -12.51 -5.32 -44.55
N TRP A 74 -11.53 -4.90 -43.78
CA TRP A 74 -11.62 -4.82 -42.32
C TRP A 74 -12.40 -3.59 -41.91
N VAL A 75 -13.51 -3.79 -41.20
CA VAL A 75 -14.38 -2.72 -40.69
C VAL A 75 -14.26 -2.67 -39.17
N THR A 76 -14.12 -1.47 -38.60
CA THR A 76 -14.10 -1.28 -37.14
C THR A 76 -15.53 -1.17 -36.64
N CYS A 77 -15.97 -2.13 -35.83
CA CYS A 77 -17.35 -2.21 -35.34
C CYS A 77 -17.50 -1.62 -33.93
N LEU A 78 -16.40 -1.59 -33.18
CA LEU A 78 -16.28 -1.03 -31.84
C LEU A 78 -14.88 -0.38 -31.77
N ARG A 79 -14.76 0.94 -31.53
CA ARG A 79 -13.52 1.67 -31.24
C ARG A 79 -13.39 2.27 -29.81
N ASP A 80 -12.68 1.59 -28.91
CA ASP A 80 -12.31 2.05 -27.56
C ASP A 80 -13.43 1.98 -26.48
N TYR A 81 -14.28 0.95 -26.47
CA TYR A 81 -15.43 0.82 -25.56
C TYR A 81 -15.03 0.69 -24.09
N CYS A 82 -15.51 1.57 -23.20
CA CYS A 82 -15.20 1.54 -21.77
C CYS A 82 -15.90 0.37 -21.08
N LEU A 83 -15.12 -0.59 -20.60
CA LEU A 83 -15.62 -1.75 -19.87
C LEU A 83 -15.78 -1.46 -18.38
N MET A 84 -15.04 -0.48 -17.84
CA MET A 84 -15.05 -0.11 -16.42
C MET A 84 -14.81 1.39 -16.25
N PRO A 85 -15.60 2.09 -15.43
CA PRO A 85 -15.50 3.54 -15.26
C PRO A 85 -14.20 3.98 -14.57
N ASP A 86 -13.62 3.14 -13.72
CA ASP A 86 -12.30 3.36 -13.11
C ASP A 86 -11.51 2.03 -13.08
N PRO A 87 -10.56 1.83 -14.01
CA PRO A 87 -9.81 0.57 -14.13
C PRO A 87 -8.73 0.38 -13.05
N HIS A 88 -8.62 1.30 -12.08
CA HIS A 88 -7.63 1.26 -11.01
C HIS A 88 -8.23 0.99 -9.62
N SER A 89 -9.54 0.79 -9.53
CA SER A 89 -10.23 0.33 -8.32
C SER A 89 -10.83 -1.07 -8.54
N GLU A 90 -10.95 -1.87 -7.47
CA GLU A 90 -11.74 -3.13 -7.53
C GLU A 90 -13.24 -2.85 -7.77
N GLU A 91 -13.66 -1.59 -7.55
CA GLU A 91 -15.06 -1.19 -7.59
C GLU A 91 -15.54 -1.04 -9.05
N GLY A 92 -16.22 -2.09 -9.54
CA GLY A 92 -16.72 -2.18 -10.92
C GLY A 92 -16.01 -3.22 -11.78
N ALA A 93 -14.94 -3.85 -11.27
CA ALA A 93 -14.30 -4.98 -11.95
C ALA A 93 -15.20 -6.23 -11.84
N GLN A 94 -15.52 -6.84 -12.98
CA GLN A 94 -16.24 -8.11 -13.02
C GLN A 94 -15.35 -9.16 -13.67
N GLU A 95 -15.28 -10.37 -13.09
CA GLU A 95 -14.46 -11.47 -13.63
C GLU A 95 -14.78 -11.77 -15.10
N TYR A 96 -16.01 -11.48 -15.53
CA TYR A 96 -16.48 -11.62 -16.89
C TYR A 96 -17.15 -10.34 -17.34
N VAL A 97 -16.77 -9.86 -18.53
CA VAL A 97 -17.43 -8.72 -19.16
C VAL A 97 -18.12 -9.18 -20.43
N SER A 98 -19.42 -8.86 -20.52
CA SER A 98 -20.25 -9.06 -21.72
C SER A 98 -20.54 -7.72 -22.36
N LEU A 99 -20.14 -7.57 -23.61
CA LEU A 99 -20.23 -6.32 -24.35
C LEU A 99 -21.51 -6.19 -25.17
N PHE A 100 -22.14 -5.02 -25.02
CA PHE A 100 -23.22 -4.50 -25.84
C PHE A 100 -22.84 -3.07 -26.28
N LYS A 101 -23.27 -2.62 -27.45
CA LYS A 101 -22.65 -1.54 -28.26
C LYS A 101 -22.82 -0.08 -27.70
N HIS A 102 -21.73 0.68 -27.35
CA HIS A 102 -21.55 2.19 -27.34
C HIS A 102 -20.33 2.83 -26.55
N GLN A 103 -19.70 3.95 -27.02
CA GLN A 103 -18.26 4.26 -26.78
C GLN A 103 -17.73 5.63 -26.21
N PRO A 104 -16.48 5.72 -25.67
CA PRO A 104 -15.72 6.80 -24.95
C PRO A 104 -14.22 7.05 -25.42
N SER A 105 -13.31 7.63 -24.57
CA SER A 105 -11.90 8.13 -24.84
C SER A 105 -11.05 8.31 -23.50
N PRO A 106 -9.70 8.62 -23.41
CA PRO A 106 -8.46 7.84 -23.74
C PRO A 106 -7.24 7.84 -22.72
N LEU A 107 -6.28 6.89 -22.93
CA LEU A 107 -4.81 6.69 -22.54
C LEU A 107 -4.39 6.14 -21.12
N TRP A 108 -3.50 5.14 -20.85
CA TRP A 108 -2.92 3.90 -21.46
C TRP A 108 -2.09 3.04 -20.42
N LEU A 109 -2.08 1.68 -20.54
CA LEU A 109 -0.91 0.73 -20.72
C LEU A 109 -1.22 -0.78 -20.41
N SER A 110 -0.91 -1.66 -21.38
CA SER A 110 -0.65 -3.15 -21.46
C SER A 110 -1.43 -4.24 -20.66
N PHE A 111 -2.04 -5.25 -21.35
CA PHE A 111 -2.60 -6.51 -20.77
C PHE A 111 -2.61 -7.72 -21.74
N THR A 112 -2.86 -8.94 -21.22
CA THR A 112 -2.98 -10.23 -21.97
C THR A 112 -4.37 -10.85 -21.78
N VAL A 113 -5.01 -11.34 -22.85
CA VAL A 113 -6.32 -12.02 -22.82
C VAL A 113 -6.11 -13.54 -22.84
N GLU A 114 -6.53 -14.24 -21.78
CA GLU A 114 -6.28 -15.68 -21.64
C GLU A 114 -7.36 -16.56 -22.31
N GLU A 115 -8.62 -16.11 -22.44
CA GLU A 115 -9.70 -16.88 -23.11
C GLU A 115 -10.88 -15.99 -23.57
N LEU A 116 -11.45 -16.28 -24.75
CA LEU A 116 -12.58 -15.54 -25.35
C LEU A 116 -13.66 -16.53 -25.82
N GLN A 117 -14.90 -16.40 -25.32
CA GLN A 117 -16.02 -17.28 -25.66
C GLN A 117 -17.13 -16.52 -26.40
N ILE A 118 -17.62 -17.09 -27.49
CA ILE A 118 -18.62 -16.47 -28.38
C ILE A 118 -19.86 -17.35 -28.46
N TYR A 119 -21.02 -16.74 -28.27
CA TYR A 119 -22.31 -17.43 -28.24
C TYR A 119 -23.15 -17.16 -29.50
N GLN A 120 -23.65 -18.24 -30.11
CA GLN A 120 -24.63 -18.17 -31.19
C GLN A 120 -26.07 -18.04 -30.65
N GLN A 121 -26.89 -17.36 -31.44
CA GLN A 121 -28.32 -17.29 -31.28
C GLN A 121 -28.95 -18.64 -31.67
N GLY A 122 -29.60 -19.33 -30.73
CA GLY A 122 -30.54 -20.41 -31.08
C GLY A 122 -31.66 -19.87 -31.99
N PRO A 123 -32.33 -20.72 -32.80
CA PRO A 123 -33.21 -20.27 -33.89
C PRO A 123 -34.21 -19.20 -33.41
N LYS A 124 -34.12 -17.98 -33.95
CA LYS A 124 -35.07 -16.90 -33.65
C LYS A 124 -36.15 -16.80 -34.71
N SER A 125 -37.37 -16.72 -34.20
CA SER A 125 -38.57 -16.19 -34.86
C SER A 125 -38.33 -14.79 -35.44
N PRO A 126 -39.06 -14.38 -36.50
CA PRO A 126 -38.63 -13.29 -37.37
C PRO A 126 -38.89 -11.87 -36.83
N SER A 127 -37.96 -10.99 -37.19
CA SER A 127 -38.05 -9.53 -37.39
C SER A 127 -37.98 -8.57 -36.19
N LEU A 128 -37.04 -7.61 -36.26
CA LEU A 128 -37.32 -6.16 -36.22
C LEU A 128 -36.04 -5.35 -36.54
N THR A 129 -36.19 -4.40 -37.47
CA THR A 129 -35.18 -3.48 -38.05
C THR A 129 -34.86 -2.28 -37.15
N PHE A 130 -33.61 -1.78 -37.15
CA PHE A 130 -33.20 -0.56 -36.42
C PHE A 130 -33.01 0.68 -37.34
N PRO A 131 -33.22 1.93 -36.86
CA PRO A 131 -33.33 3.13 -37.69
C PRO A 131 -32.00 3.86 -37.99
N LYS A 132 -32.00 4.65 -39.06
CA LYS A 132 -30.85 5.24 -39.79
C LYS A 132 -30.04 6.38 -39.12
N TRP A 133 -30.35 6.83 -37.91
CA TRP A 133 -29.71 8.02 -37.31
C TRP A 133 -28.34 7.76 -36.63
N LEU A 134 -27.83 6.53 -36.67
CA LEU A 134 -26.52 6.15 -36.12
C LEU A 134 -25.29 6.50 -36.99
N SER A 135 -25.43 7.44 -37.92
CA SER A 135 -24.36 7.80 -38.86
C SER A 135 -23.90 9.25 -38.67
N HIS A 136 -22.70 9.41 -38.08
CA HIS A 136 -21.69 10.50 -38.23
C HIS A 136 -21.17 11.10 -36.90
N PRO A 137 -19.87 10.93 -36.56
CA PRO A 137 -19.20 11.72 -35.52
C PRO A 137 -18.25 12.79 -36.10
N VAL A 138 -18.13 13.94 -35.41
CA VAL A 138 -17.28 15.11 -35.75
C VAL A 138 -16.01 15.14 -34.86
N SER A 139 -14.89 15.68 -35.38
CA SER A 139 -13.55 15.70 -34.75
C SER A 139 -13.21 17.03 -34.03
N HIS A 140 -12.42 16.97 -32.96
CA HIS A 140 -11.79 18.13 -32.31
C HIS A 140 -10.26 17.94 -32.19
N GLU A 141 -9.49 18.99 -32.48
CA GLU A 141 -8.01 19.04 -32.52
C GLU A 141 -7.37 19.24 -31.13
N GLN A 142 -6.14 18.73 -30.94
CA GLN A 142 -5.25 18.97 -29.79
C GLN A 142 -3.90 19.55 -30.26
N PRO A 143 -3.25 20.45 -29.48
CA PRO A 143 -1.92 20.99 -29.79
C PRO A 143 -0.78 20.12 -29.25
N THR A 144 0.33 20.07 -30.01
CA THR A 144 1.55 19.28 -29.80
C THR A 144 2.49 19.82 -28.70
N PRO A 145 3.17 18.94 -27.92
CA PRO A 145 4.42 19.25 -27.24
C PRO A 145 5.63 18.48 -27.81
N HIS A 146 6.76 19.18 -27.88
CA HIS A 146 8.08 18.72 -28.31
C HIS A 146 8.60 17.51 -27.52
N LEU A 147 9.25 16.58 -28.22
CA LEU A 147 9.84 15.33 -27.70
C LEU A 147 11.32 15.25 -28.13
N GLU A 148 12.23 15.32 -27.17
CA GLU A 148 13.59 14.77 -27.30
C GLU A 148 14.01 14.18 -25.93
N GLY A 149 14.46 12.91 -25.92
CA GLY A 149 15.27 12.36 -24.82
C GLY A 149 14.75 11.16 -24.01
N LEU A 150 14.22 10.08 -24.61
CA LEU A 150 14.00 8.80 -23.88
C LEU A 150 14.95 7.68 -24.36
N PRO A 151 15.62 6.94 -23.43
CA PRO A 151 16.65 5.96 -23.78
C PRO A 151 16.14 4.54 -24.07
N ASP A 152 17.00 3.77 -24.76
CA ASP A 152 16.84 2.40 -25.30
C ASP A 152 16.44 1.31 -24.27
N PRO A 153 15.40 0.48 -24.56
CA PRO A 153 14.91 -0.61 -23.70
C PRO A 153 15.91 -1.73 -23.38
N SER A 154 16.91 -1.96 -24.24
CA SER A 154 17.93 -2.99 -24.03
C SER A 154 19.04 -2.55 -23.05
N ARG A 155 19.05 -1.25 -22.71
CA ARG A 155 19.96 -0.62 -21.73
C ARG A 155 19.28 -0.29 -20.40
N VAL A 156 18.04 -0.76 -20.18
CA VAL A 156 17.28 -0.48 -18.97
C VAL A 156 18.01 -1.08 -17.78
N SER A 157 18.68 -0.21 -17.02
CA SER A 157 19.52 -0.60 -15.90
C SER A 157 18.69 -1.34 -14.84
N SER A 158 19.36 -2.14 -14.02
CA SER A 158 18.79 -2.77 -12.83
C SER A 158 17.99 -1.80 -11.94
N GLU A 159 18.24 -0.49 -12.04
CA GLU A 159 17.60 0.56 -11.26
C GLU A 159 16.14 0.78 -11.69
N VAL A 160 15.77 0.53 -12.95
CA VAL A 160 14.37 0.64 -13.42
C VAL A 160 13.53 -0.56 -12.97
N GLN A 161 14.10 -1.77 -12.98
CA GLN A 161 13.46 -2.97 -12.42
C GLN A 161 13.25 -2.86 -10.90
N GLN A 162 14.23 -2.26 -10.23
CA GLN A 162 14.16 -1.92 -8.81
C GLN A 162 13.07 -0.89 -8.51
N MET A 163 12.95 0.16 -9.33
CA MET A 163 11.89 1.17 -9.21
C MET A 163 10.48 0.58 -9.41
N TRP A 164 10.33 -0.38 -10.33
CA TRP A 164 9.10 -1.15 -10.53
C TRP A 164 8.73 -2.03 -9.34
N ALA A 165 9.68 -2.82 -8.84
CA ALA A 165 9.49 -3.65 -7.64
C ALA A 165 9.06 -2.83 -6.42
N LEU A 166 9.54 -1.60 -6.33
CA LEU A 166 9.29 -0.73 -5.22
C LEU A 166 7.93 -0.02 -5.32
N THR A 167 7.47 0.25 -6.54
CA THR A 167 6.11 0.74 -6.80
C THR A 167 5.08 -0.32 -6.42
N GLU A 168 5.36 -1.60 -6.71
CA GLU A 168 4.51 -2.72 -6.28
C GLU A 168 4.49 -2.89 -4.75
N MET A 169 5.62 -2.70 -4.07
CA MET A 169 5.66 -2.73 -2.60
C MET A 169 4.87 -1.59 -1.95
N ILE A 170 4.93 -0.39 -2.53
CA ILE A 170 4.16 0.76 -2.04
C ILE A 170 2.66 0.56 -2.32
N ARG A 171 2.29 0.01 -3.47
CA ARG A 171 0.90 -0.34 -3.79
C ARG A 171 0.34 -1.43 -2.87
N ALA A 172 1.13 -2.46 -2.55
CA ALA A 172 0.75 -3.50 -1.59
C ALA A 172 0.58 -2.97 -0.15
N SER A 173 1.18 -1.82 0.19
CA SER A 173 1.06 -1.19 1.51
C SER A 173 -0.23 -0.37 1.70
N HIS A 174 -1.09 -0.26 0.69
CA HIS A 174 -2.43 0.31 0.83
C HIS A 174 -3.42 -0.77 1.29
N THR A 175 -3.61 -0.94 2.60
CA THR A 175 -4.74 -1.70 3.13
C THR A 175 -5.99 -0.82 3.17
N SER A 176 -6.94 -1.07 2.26
CA SER A 176 -8.32 -0.59 2.45
C SER A 176 -9.01 -1.48 3.48
N THR A 177 -9.58 -0.85 4.49
CA THR A 177 -10.45 -1.42 5.53
C THR A 177 -11.58 -2.25 4.91
N ARG A 178 -11.78 -3.48 5.40
CA ARG A 178 -13.05 -4.23 5.24
C ARG A 178 -13.61 -4.50 6.63
N ILE A 179 -14.74 -3.87 6.94
CA ILE A 179 -15.59 -4.20 8.08
C ILE A 179 -16.67 -5.19 7.60
N GLY A 180 -16.77 -6.33 8.29
CA GLY A 180 -18.00 -7.14 8.35
C GLY A 180 -18.00 -8.43 7.53
N ARG A 181 -18.00 -9.56 8.24
CA ARG A 181 -18.36 -10.89 7.75
C ARG A 181 -19.66 -11.30 8.46
N PHE A 182 -20.70 -11.65 7.71
CA PHE A 182 -21.80 -12.47 8.22
C PHE A 182 -22.21 -13.47 7.15
N ASP A 183 -22.08 -14.75 7.50
CA ASP A 183 -22.68 -15.88 6.80
C ASP A 183 -24.09 -16.11 7.36
N LEU A 184 -25.08 -16.32 6.48
CA LEU A 184 -26.30 -17.04 6.83
C LEU A 184 -26.74 -17.89 5.63
N LEU A 185 -26.72 -19.19 5.87
CA LEU A 185 -27.06 -20.27 4.94
C LEU A 185 -28.50 -20.67 5.25
N VAL A 186 -29.45 -20.41 4.33
CA VAL A 186 -30.80 -21.01 4.37
C VAL A 186 -31.26 -21.35 2.96
N THR A 187 -31.31 -22.65 2.69
CA THR A 187 -32.11 -23.30 1.63
C THR A 187 -33.60 -23.16 1.90
N MET A 188 -34.43 -22.92 0.87
CA MET A 188 -35.69 -23.63 0.58
C MET A 188 -36.44 -23.06 -0.65
N HIS A 189 -37.34 -23.90 -1.18
CA HIS A 189 -37.98 -23.93 -2.49
C HIS A 189 -39.08 -22.88 -2.81
N ARG A 190 -39.21 -22.61 -4.12
CA ARG A 190 -40.39 -22.38 -4.99
C ARG A 190 -41.82 -22.16 -4.42
N THR A 191 -42.46 -21.09 -4.95
CA THR A 191 -43.89 -20.89 -5.39
C THR A 191 -45.01 -20.98 -4.33
N VAL A 192 -46.08 -20.15 -4.27
CA VAL A 192 -47.11 -19.72 -5.24
C VAL A 192 -47.82 -18.43 -4.76
N SER A 193 -48.43 -17.70 -5.71
CA SER A 193 -49.41 -16.59 -5.69
C SER A 193 -50.50 -16.52 -4.59
N VAL A 194 -51.08 -15.31 -4.39
CA VAL A 194 -52.53 -14.95 -4.61
C VAL A 194 -52.93 -13.61 -3.92
N VAL A 195 -53.39 -12.66 -4.75
CA VAL A 195 -54.52 -11.68 -4.62
C VAL A 195 -54.51 -10.55 -3.55
N ALA A 196 -54.85 -9.34 -4.03
CA ALA A 196 -55.09 -8.05 -3.35
C ALA A 196 -56.51 -7.97 -2.69
N PRO A 197 -57.10 -6.83 -2.22
CA PRO A 197 -56.65 -5.43 -2.17
C PRO A 197 -57.07 -4.63 -0.89
N LEU A 198 -56.87 -3.30 -0.95
CA LEU A 198 -57.55 -2.18 -0.25
C LEU A 198 -57.02 -1.70 1.11
N GLY A 199 -56.66 -0.41 1.15
CA GLY A 199 -57.13 0.48 2.22
C GLY A 199 -56.13 1.46 2.84
N PHE A 200 -56.30 2.74 2.47
CA PHE A 200 -56.07 3.97 3.23
C PHE A 200 -54.69 4.68 3.28
N ARG A 201 -54.79 5.95 2.84
CA ARG A 201 -53.87 7.09 2.93
C ARG A 201 -53.61 7.52 4.39
N LEU A 202 -52.42 8.06 4.65
CA LEU A 202 -52.24 9.48 5.04
C LEU A 202 -50.76 9.90 4.97
N GLN A 203 -50.56 11.12 4.48
CA GLN A 203 -49.28 11.77 4.19
C GLN A 203 -48.64 12.38 5.45
N ALA A 204 -47.31 12.46 5.46
CA ALA A 204 -46.60 13.66 5.92
C ALA A 204 -45.23 13.74 5.21
N GLN A 205 -44.98 14.87 4.57
CA GLN A 205 -43.81 15.20 3.76
C GLN A 205 -42.60 15.53 4.65
N SER A 206 -41.39 15.13 4.24
CA SER A 206 -40.16 15.84 4.61
C SER A 206 -39.33 16.15 3.37
N LEU A 207 -38.90 17.41 3.29
CA LEU A 207 -38.16 18.01 2.19
C LEU A 207 -36.76 17.39 2.07
N VAL A 208 -36.46 16.81 0.91
CA VAL A 208 -35.08 16.43 0.54
C VAL A 208 -34.43 17.64 -0.15
N GLN A 209 -33.47 18.26 0.54
CA GLN A 209 -32.53 19.19 -0.07
C GLN A 209 -31.55 18.39 -0.95
N SER A 210 -31.54 18.69 -2.24
CA SER A 210 -30.55 18.20 -3.20
C SER A 210 -29.16 18.78 -2.89
N ARG A 211 -28.22 17.95 -2.48
CA ARG A 211 -26.78 18.28 -2.49
C ARG A 211 -26.22 17.95 -3.88
N PRO A 212 -25.48 18.86 -4.53
CA PRO A 212 -24.77 18.53 -5.76
C PRO A 212 -23.57 17.62 -5.44
N LEU A 213 -23.42 16.55 -6.22
CA LEU A 213 -22.24 15.69 -6.21
C LEU A 213 -21.06 16.46 -6.82
N SER A 214 -20.19 17.00 -5.98
CA SER A 214 -18.86 17.44 -6.40
C SER A 214 -17.91 16.24 -6.41
N CYS A 215 -17.40 15.90 -7.58
CA CYS A 215 -16.20 15.08 -7.75
C CYS A 215 -15.02 15.82 -7.08
N VAL A 216 -14.59 15.35 -5.91
CA VAL A 216 -13.34 15.80 -5.28
C VAL A 216 -12.28 14.78 -5.72
N GLN A 217 -11.35 15.20 -6.58
CA GLN A 217 -10.08 14.51 -6.74
C GLN A 217 -9.35 14.59 -5.40
N ASP A 218 -8.98 13.46 -4.79
CA ASP A 218 -8.25 13.48 -3.51
C ASP A 218 -6.89 14.17 -3.68
N VAL A 219 -6.80 15.40 -3.15
CA VAL A 219 -5.57 16.20 -3.16
C VAL A 219 -4.64 15.63 -2.09
N LEU A 220 -3.50 15.07 -2.49
CA LEU A 220 -2.48 14.58 -1.56
C LEU A 220 -1.98 15.68 -0.61
N ARG A 221 -1.91 15.37 0.69
CA ARG A 221 -1.33 16.24 1.72
C ARG A 221 0.16 16.46 1.45
N ARG A 222 0.68 17.62 1.84
CA ARG A 222 2.08 18.03 1.63
C ARG A 222 2.75 18.28 2.97
N THR A 223 3.98 17.79 3.14
CA THR A 223 4.81 18.13 4.30
C THR A 223 5.38 19.54 4.13
N PRO A 224 5.90 20.17 5.22
CA PRO A 224 6.62 21.44 5.13
C PRO A 224 7.85 21.40 4.21
N LEU A 225 8.35 20.21 3.86
CA LEU A 225 9.49 20.01 2.95
C LEU A 225 9.09 19.67 1.51
N TYR A 226 7.82 19.79 1.11
CA TYR A 226 7.38 19.41 -0.23
C TYR A 226 8.19 20.07 -1.36
N ASP A 227 8.31 21.40 -1.36
CA ASP A 227 9.08 22.13 -2.38
C ASP A 227 10.59 21.85 -2.26
N PHE A 228 11.08 21.62 -1.04
CA PHE A 228 12.45 21.21 -0.80
C PHE A 228 12.75 19.86 -1.48
N HIS A 229 11.84 18.89 -1.40
CA HIS A 229 12.00 17.61 -2.09
C HIS A 229 12.07 17.77 -3.60
N LEU A 230 11.17 18.56 -4.18
CA LEU A 230 11.15 18.83 -5.62
C LEU A 230 12.47 19.47 -6.10
N ALA A 231 12.96 20.48 -5.38
CA ALA A 231 14.21 21.17 -5.70
C ALA A 231 15.44 20.23 -5.69
N HIS A 232 15.41 19.17 -4.87
CA HIS A 232 16.48 18.18 -4.77
C HIS A 232 16.25 16.93 -5.64
N GLY A 233 15.28 16.98 -6.56
CA GLY A 233 15.00 15.87 -7.49
C GLY A 233 14.25 14.70 -6.86
N GLY A 234 13.45 14.96 -5.84
CA GLY A 234 12.56 13.99 -5.21
C GLY A 234 11.50 13.50 -6.19
N LYS A 235 11.40 12.18 -6.35
CA LYS A 235 10.37 11.54 -7.16
C LYS A 235 9.14 11.32 -6.28
N MET A 236 8.16 12.21 -6.38
CA MET A 236 7.01 12.25 -5.46
C MET A 236 6.00 11.15 -5.80
N VAL A 237 5.50 10.45 -4.77
CA VAL A 237 4.45 9.43 -4.87
C VAL A 237 3.41 9.62 -3.77
N ALA A 238 2.24 9.00 -3.93
CA ALA A 238 1.26 8.88 -2.86
C ALA A 238 1.75 7.89 -1.80
N PHE A 239 1.72 8.27 -0.53
CA PHE A 239 2.00 7.40 0.61
C PHE A 239 1.15 7.83 1.80
N ALA A 240 0.24 6.95 2.25
CA ALA A 240 -0.68 7.23 3.36
C ALA A 240 -1.45 8.57 3.24
N GLY A 241 -1.86 8.96 2.02
CA GLY A 241 -2.54 10.24 1.76
C GLY A 241 -1.62 11.46 1.63
N TRP A 242 -0.30 11.28 1.69
CA TRP A 242 0.71 12.33 1.53
C TRP A 242 1.50 12.21 0.23
N SER A 243 2.04 13.32 -0.24
CA SER A 243 3.01 13.36 -1.33
C SER A 243 4.43 13.37 -0.78
N LEU A 244 5.15 12.25 -0.94
CA LEU A 244 6.49 12.04 -0.39
C LEU A 244 7.45 11.45 -1.44
N PRO A 245 8.76 11.73 -1.33
CA PRO A 245 9.74 11.21 -2.29
C PRO A 245 9.97 9.72 -2.08
N VAL A 246 9.67 8.90 -3.09
CA VAL A 246 10.03 7.48 -3.08
C VAL A 246 11.55 7.30 -3.13
N GLN A 247 12.22 8.15 -3.89
CA GLN A 247 13.68 8.27 -3.99
C GLN A 247 14.04 9.66 -4.54
N TYR A 248 15.35 9.92 -4.68
CA TYR A 248 15.89 11.14 -5.30
C TYR A 248 16.67 10.77 -6.58
N ARG A 249 17.75 11.52 -6.88
CA ARG A 249 18.66 11.28 -8.01
C ARG A 249 19.37 9.94 -7.90
N ASP A 250 19.95 9.64 -6.74
CA ASP A 250 20.59 8.36 -6.47
C ASP A 250 19.54 7.23 -6.44
N SER A 251 19.94 6.03 -6.90
CA SER A 251 19.10 4.84 -6.75
C SER A 251 18.89 4.53 -5.26
N HIS A 252 17.76 3.90 -4.93
CA HIS A 252 17.47 3.57 -3.54
C HIS A 252 18.49 2.58 -2.94
N VAL A 253 19.15 1.77 -3.77
CA VAL A 253 20.24 0.87 -3.35
C VAL A 253 21.46 1.68 -2.91
N VAL A 254 21.85 2.69 -3.68
CA VAL A 254 22.93 3.61 -3.31
C VAL A 254 22.58 4.39 -2.04
N SER A 255 21.35 4.92 -1.96
CA SER A 255 20.85 5.63 -0.77
C SER A 255 20.82 4.75 0.49
N HIS A 256 20.41 3.49 0.36
CA HIS A 256 20.45 2.51 1.46
C HIS A 256 21.89 2.30 1.96
N LEU A 257 22.82 2.01 1.04
CA LEU A 257 24.23 1.78 1.39
C LEU A 257 24.89 3.04 1.96
N HIS A 258 24.54 4.22 1.45
CA HIS A 258 24.98 5.50 2.00
C HIS A 258 24.55 5.64 3.46
N THR A 259 23.29 5.36 3.77
CA THR A 259 22.75 5.42 5.14
C THR A 259 23.52 4.49 6.11
N ARG A 260 23.94 3.32 5.64
CA ARG A 260 24.72 2.35 6.42
C ARG A 260 26.18 2.77 6.64
N ARG A 261 26.75 3.62 5.78
CA ARG A 261 28.16 4.04 5.79
C ARG A 261 28.41 5.46 6.32
N HIS A 262 27.45 6.35 6.10
CA HIS A 262 27.51 7.78 6.41
C HIS A 262 26.25 8.18 7.20
N CYS A 263 25.48 9.17 6.72
CA CYS A 263 24.13 9.38 7.20
C CYS A 263 23.19 9.92 6.12
N SER A 264 21.90 9.63 6.30
CA SER A 264 20.84 10.11 5.42
C SER A 264 19.76 10.84 6.20
N LEU A 265 19.20 11.87 5.58
CA LEU A 265 18.07 12.65 6.08
C LEU A 265 16.77 12.15 5.44
N PHE A 266 15.79 11.81 6.27
CA PHE A 266 14.46 11.40 5.89
C PHE A 266 13.43 12.42 6.39
N ASP A 267 12.48 12.79 5.53
CA ASP A 267 11.29 13.50 5.93
C ASP A 267 10.22 12.50 6.38
N VAL A 268 9.87 12.57 7.66
CA VAL A 268 8.86 11.72 8.29
C VAL A 268 7.75 12.56 8.93
N SER A 269 7.57 13.79 8.47
CA SER A 269 6.60 14.77 8.99
C SER A 269 5.13 14.37 8.83
N HIS A 270 4.87 13.32 8.04
CA HIS A 270 3.53 12.74 7.85
C HIS A 270 3.06 11.91 9.06
N MET A 271 3.97 11.50 9.95
CA MET A 271 3.62 10.72 11.14
C MET A 271 2.82 11.55 12.15
N LEU A 272 1.86 10.92 12.84
CA LEU A 272 1.06 11.58 13.86
C LEU A 272 1.94 11.90 15.07
N GLN A 273 1.94 13.16 15.49
CA GLN A 273 2.61 13.62 16.69
C GLN A 273 1.56 14.16 17.65
N THR A 274 1.48 13.58 18.85
CA THR A 274 0.58 14.05 19.91
C THR A 274 1.30 14.27 21.23
N LYS A 275 0.74 15.17 22.04
CA LYS A 275 1.13 15.36 23.43
C LYS A 275 -0.04 15.01 24.33
N ILE A 276 0.24 14.27 25.40
CA ILE A 276 -0.75 13.92 26.43
C ILE A 276 -0.36 14.60 27.74
N PHE A 277 -1.25 15.47 28.21
CA PHE A 277 -1.07 16.30 29.40
C PHE A 277 -1.89 15.79 30.58
N GLY A 278 -1.73 16.46 31.72
CA GLY A 278 -2.47 16.21 32.95
C GLY A 278 -1.77 15.21 33.87
N CYS A 279 -2.10 15.22 35.16
CA CYS A 279 -1.47 14.36 36.15
C CYS A 279 -1.76 12.86 35.92
N ASP A 280 -2.88 12.54 35.26
CA ASP A 280 -3.30 11.16 34.96
C ASP A 280 -2.85 10.65 33.58
N ARG A 281 -2.02 11.42 32.84
CA ARG A 281 -1.55 11.07 31.47
C ARG A 281 -0.96 9.67 31.33
N VAL A 282 -0.22 9.21 32.33
CA VAL A 282 0.40 7.88 32.34
C VAL A 282 -0.67 6.80 32.46
N LYS A 283 -1.65 6.99 33.34
CA LYS A 283 -2.77 6.06 33.53
C LYS A 283 -3.63 5.94 32.28
N LEU A 284 -3.88 7.07 31.60
CA LEU A 284 -4.56 7.07 30.30
C LEU A 284 -3.78 6.27 29.27
N MET A 285 -2.50 6.58 29.08
CA MET A 285 -1.68 5.87 28.08
C MET A 285 -1.59 4.37 28.37
N GLU A 286 -1.37 3.98 29.62
CA GLU A 286 -1.33 2.56 30.01
C GLU A 286 -2.67 1.84 29.79
N SER A 287 -3.80 2.54 29.80
CA SER A 287 -5.10 1.94 29.48
C SER A 287 -5.26 1.51 28.02
N ILE A 288 -4.36 1.94 27.13
CA ILE A 288 -4.40 1.63 25.69
C ILE A 288 -3.13 0.97 25.16
N VAL A 289 -2.01 1.01 25.89
CA VAL A 289 -0.75 0.38 25.46
C VAL A 289 -0.26 -0.73 26.36
N VAL A 290 0.63 -1.57 25.81
CA VAL A 290 1.21 -2.72 26.51
C VAL A 290 2.49 -2.45 27.31
N GLY A 291 3.13 -1.30 27.14
CA GLY A 291 4.39 -0.92 27.81
C GLY A 291 4.22 -0.46 29.26
N ASP A 292 5.30 -0.55 30.06
CA ASP A 292 5.38 0.05 31.40
C ASP A 292 5.75 1.55 31.28
N ILE A 293 4.75 2.42 31.15
CA ILE A 293 4.95 3.86 30.92
C ILE A 293 5.36 4.58 32.21
N ALA A 294 4.80 4.15 33.34
CA ALA A 294 5.13 4.72 34.65
C ALA A 294 6.61 4.56 35.05
N GLU A 295 7.30 3.55 34.50
CA GLU A 295 8.71 3.26 34.77
C GLU A 295 9.66 4.10 33.91
N LEU A 296 9.15 4.82 32.91
CA LEU A 296 9.97 5.67 32.05
C LEU A 296 10.54 6.82 32.84
N LYS A 297 11.87 6.94 32.82
CA LYS A 297 12.57 8.10 33.37
C LYS A 297 12.22 9.36 32.56
N PRO A 298 12.40 10.56 33.15
CA PRO A 298 12.28 11.80 32.40
C PRO A 298 13.12 11.79 31.13
N ASN A 299 12.47 12.17 30.04
CA ASN A 299 12.92 12.16 28.65
C ASN A 299 13.29 10.81 28.05
N GLN A 300 12.92 9.70 28.69
CA GLN A 300 13.04 8.36 28.15
C GLN A 300 11.78 7.98 27.35
N GLY A 301 11.97 7.31 26.23
CA GLY A 301 10.90 6.71 25.45
C GLY A 301 11.06 5.20 25.27
N ILE A 302 9.99 4.58 24.77
CA ILE A 302 9.96 3.17 24.37
C ILE A 302 9.08 3.01 23.13
N LEU A 303 9.35 1.95 22.36
CA LEU A 303 8.35 1.40 21.44
C LEU A 303 7.26 0.74 22.28
N SER A 304 6.01 1.03 21.96
CA SER A 304 4.83 0.42 22.54
C SER A 304 3.81 0.11 21.45
N LEU A 305 2.72 -0.57 21.82
CA LEU A 305 1.70 -1.03 20.90
C LEU A 305 0.34 -0.65 21.46
N PHE A 306 -0.51 -0.02 20.65
CA PHE A 306 -1.95 0.01 20.94
C PHE A 306 -2.53 -1.38 20.70
N THR A 307 -3.33 -1.89 21.62
CA THR A 307 -4.00 -3.19 21.47
C THR A 307 -5.51 -3.08 21.64
N ASN A 308 -6.24 -4.02 21.02
CA ASN A 308 -7.67 -4.19 21.21
C ASN A 308 -7.97 -5.32 22.23
N GLU A 309 -9.23 -5.49 22.60
CA GLU A 309 -9.65 -6.52 23.56
C GLU A 309 -9.44 -7.97 23.07
N ALA A 310 -9.33 -8.19 21.76
CA ALA A 310 -8.95 -9.48 21.18
C ALA A 310 -7.44 -9.74 21.24
N GLY A 311 -6.65 -8.77 21.70
CA GLY A 311 -5.19 -8.84 21.79
C GLY A 311 -4.44 -8.49 20.51
N GLY A 312 -5.16 -8.08 19.46
CA GLY A 312 -4.57 -7.62 18.21
C GLY A 312 -3.97 -6.21 18.31
N ILE A 313 -3.03 -5.89 17.43
CA ILE A 313 -2.32 -4.60 17.43
C ILE A 313 -3.07 -3.58 16.58
N LEU A 314 -3.45 -2.46 17.18
CA LEU A 314 -4.11 -1.34 16.50
C LEU A 314 -3.12 -0.40 15.83
N ASP A 315 -1.98 -0.15 16.44
CA ASP A 315 -0.82 0.51 15.83
C ASP A 315 0.43 0.29 16.68
N ASP A 316 1.62 0.47 16.11
CA ASP A 316 2.85 0.61 16.87
C ASP A 316 3.28 2.08 16.98
N LEU A 317 3.80 2.46 18.14
CA LEU A 317 4.11 3.86 18.45
C LEU A 317 5.36 4.00 19.31
N ILE A 318 5.99 5.17 19.26
CA ILE A 318 6.98 5.58 20.25
C ILE A 318 6.31 6.54 21.22
N VAL A 319 6.41 6.24 22.52
CA VAL A 319 5.96 7.11 23.60
C VAL A 319 7.13 7.50 24.47
N THR A 320 7.25 8.80 24.76
CA THR A 320 8.30 9.40 25.58
C THR A 320 7.70 10.10 26.78
N ASN A 321 8.19 9.81 27.99
CA ASN A 321 7.85 10.57 29.19
C ASN A 321 8.73 11.81 29.26
N THR A 322 8.22 13.00 28.93
CA THR A 322 9.04 14.22 28.88
C THR A 322 9.22 14.84 30.27
N SER A 323 10.31 15.58 30.47
CA SER A 323 10.50 16.41 31.67
C SER A 323 9.57 17.63 31.73
N GLU A 324 8.89 17.96 30.62
CA GLU A 324 8.00 19.12 30.48
C GLU A 324 6.55 18.83 30.92
N GLY A 325 6.33 17.72 31.64
CA GLY A 325 5.02 17.40 32.22
C GLY A 325 4.00 16.78 31.24
N HIS A 326 4.44 16.31 30.07
CA HIS A 326 3.58 15.63 29.09
C HIS A 326 4.21 14.35 28.55
N LEU A 327 3.39 13.44 28.01
CA LEU A 327 3.88 12.34 27.17
C LEU A 327 3.95 12.84 25.73
N TYR A 328 5.06 12.60 25.05
CA TYR A 328 5.20 12.84 23.61
C TYR A 328 5.08 11.53 22.86
N VAL A 329 4.11 11.44 21.95
CA VAL A 329 3.72 10.22 21.24
C VAL A 329 3.86 10.42 19.74
N VAL A 330 4.47 9.46 19.07
CA VAL A 330 4.60 9.43 17.61
C VAL A 330 4.06 8.09 17.10
N SER A 331 3.04 8.13 16.24
CA SER A 331 2.41 6.94 15.64
C SER A 331 2.31 7.03 14.12
N ASN A 332 1.90 5.95 13.45
CA ASN A 332 2.00 5.83 12.01
C ASN A 332 1.02 6.75 11.26
N ALA A 333 1.48 7.30 10.14
CA ALA A 333 0.66 8.20 9.31
C ALA A 333 -0.61 7.54 8.76
N GLY A 334 -0.51 6.27 8.35
CA GLY A 334 -1.66 5.51 7.84
C GLY A 334 -2.71 5.18 8.90
N CYS A 335 -2.38 5.36 10.18
CA CYS A 335 -3.25 5.11 11.33
C CYS A 335 -3.75 6.40 11.97
N TRP A 336 -3.43 7.58 11.40
CA TRP A 336 -3.71 8.89 11.98
C TRP A 336 -5.13 9.03 12.53
N ASP A 337 -6.15 8.79 11.70
CA ASP A 337 -7.55 8.99 12.10
C ASP A 337 -7.98 8.00 13.18
N LYS A 338 -7.52 6.75 13.07
CA LYS A 338 -7.83 5.67 14.03
C LYS A 338 -7.21 5.96 15.39
N ASP A 339 -5.93 6.31 15.42
CA ASP A 339 -5.18 6.54 16.64
C ASP A 339 -5.63 7.82 17.35
N LEU A 340 -5.89 8.88 16.57
CA LEU A 340 -6.38 10.13 17.11
C LEU A 340 -7.78 9.93 17.74
N ALA A 341 -8.68 9.22 17.05
CA ALA A 341 -9.98 8.88 17.61
C ALA A 341 -9.87 8.05 18.89
N LEU A 342 -9.02 7.01 18.89
CA LEU A 342 -8.76 6.18 20.07
C LEU A 342 -8.30 7.02 21.27
N MET A 343 -7.30 7.88 21.07
CA MET A 343 -6.77 8.74 22.15
C MET A 343 -7.80 9.77 22.60
N GLN A 344 -8.52 10.42 21.67
CA GLN A 344 -9.55 11.41 22.01
C GLN A 344 -10.69 10.80 22.82
N ASP A 345 -11.16 9.63 22.44
CA ASP A 345 -12.24 8.96 23.15
C ASP A 345 -11.80 8.51 24.54
N LYS A 346 -10.55 8.05 24.69
CA LYS A 346 -9.98 7.74 26.01
C LYS A 346 -9.79 8.97 26.89
N VAL A 347 -9.39 10.11 26.32
CA VAL A 347 -9.34 11.39 27.04
C VAL A 347 -10.73 11.75 27.58
N LYS A 348 -11.77 11.71 26.73
CA LYS A 348 -13.15 11.98 27.16
C LYS A 348 -13.61 11.00 28.24
N GLU A 349 -13.31 9.71 28.09
CA GLU A 349 -13.66 8.67 29.06
C GLU A 349 -13.02 8.93 30.44
N PHE A 350 -11.79 9.43 30.48
CA PHE A 350 -11.08 9.78 31.71
C PHE A 350 -11.58 11.11 32.32
N GLN A 351 -11.80 12.13 31.51
CA GLN A 351 -12.36 13.41 31.95
C GLN A 351 -13.77 13.25 32.54
N ASN A 352 -14.61 12.41 31.93
CA ASN A 352 -15.94 12.07 32.45
C ASN A 352 -15.91 11.36 33.82
N ARG A 353 -14.75 10.78 34.18
CA ARG A 353 -14.49 10.17 35.50
C ARG A 353 -13.74 11.12 36.46
N GLY A 354 -13.58 12.39 36.08
CA GLY A 354 -12.91 13.42 36.88
C GLY A 354 -11.38 13.35 36.88
N SER A 355 -10.76 12.62 35.94
CA SER A 355 -9.30 12.58 35.79
C SER A 355 -8.76 13.81 35.05
N ASP A 356 -7.56 14.25 35.40
CA ASP A 356 -6.88 15.36 34.73
C ASP A 356 -6.03 14.82 33.57
N VAL A 357 -6.57 14.93 32.35
CA VAL A 357 -5.92 14.55 31.10
C VAL A 357 -6.27 15.52 29.98
N GLY A 358 -5.32 15.73 29.06
CA GLY A 358 -5.53 16.49 27.83
C GLY A 358 -4.74 15.91 26.67
N LEU A 359 -5.17 16.19 25.44
CA LEU A 359 -4.50 15.74 24.22
C LEU A 359 -4.36 16.91 23.25
N GLU A 360 -3.17 17.08 22.70
CA GLU A 360 -2.84 18.06 21.68
C GLU A 360 -2.22 17.33 20.48
N VAL A 361 -2.65 17.67 19.27
CA VAL A 361 -1.96 17.27 18.04
C VAL A 361 -0.92 18.34 17.72
N VAL A 362 0.31 17.91 17.45
CA VAL A 362 1.44 18.81 17.19
C VAL A 362 1.58 19.04 15.69
N ASP A 363 1.56 20.32 15.27
CA ASP A 363 1.79 20.74 13.88
C ASP A 363 3.28 21.04 13.60
N ASN A 364 4.12 20.05 13.88
CA ASN A 364 5.56 20.13 13.66
C ASN A 364 5.97 19.26 12.48
N ALA A 365 7.04 19.65 11.78
CA ALA A 365 7.78 18.73 10.93
C ALA A 365 8.52 17.69 11.78
N LEU A 366 8.85 16.55 11.18
CA LEU A 366 9.61 15.49 11.82
C LEU A 366 10.68 14.98 10.86
N LEU A 367 11.95 15.14 11.24
CA LEU A 367 13.09 14.78 10.42
C LEU A 367 13.90 13.69 11.11
N ALA A 368 14.30 12.67 10.36
CA ALA A 368 15.15 11.61 10.86
C ALA A 368 16.51 11.64 10.15
N LEU A 369 17.56 11.94 10.90
CA LEU A 369 18.95 11.79 10.44
C LEU A 369 19.48 10.45 10.95
N GLN A 370 19.87 9.54 10.05
CA GLN A 370 20.20 8.16 10.40
C GLN A 370 21.50 7.71 9.74
N GLY A 371 22.34 6.99 10.49
CA GLY A 371 23.60 6.41 10.02
C GLY A 371 24.76 6.64 10.98
N PRO A 372 25.91 5.95 10.81
CA PRO A 372 27.04 6.04 11.73
C PRO A 372 27.60 7.46 11.93
N THR A 373 27.52 8.35 10.93
CA THR A 373 28.01 9.74 11.07
C THR A 373 26.93 10.74 11.49
N ALA A 374 25.69 10.30 11.73
CA ALA A 374 24.56 11.18 12.04
C ALA A 374 24.78 12.03 13.30
N VAL A 375 25.31 11.45 14.38
CA VAL A 375 25.59 12.18 15.63
C VAL A 375 26.66 13.23 15.41
N GLN A 376 27.73 12.92 14.66
CA GLN A 376 28.79 13.86 14.34
C GLN A 376 28.27 15.06 13.54
N VAL A 377 27.41 14.81 12.55
CA VAL A 377 26.78 15.87 11.75
C VAL A 377 25.88 16.76 12.62
N LEU A 378 25.01 16.16 13.43
CA LEU A 378 24.07 16.91 14.25
C LEU A 378 24.78 17.69 15.36
N GLN A 379 25.86 17.14 15.93
CA GLN A 379 26.66 17.78 16.97
C GLN A 379 27.18 19.16 16.57
N ALA A 380 27.48 19.38 15.28
CA ALA A 380 27.96 20.67 14.78
C ALA A 380 26.90 21.80 14.88
N GLY A 381 25.63 21.44 15.00
CA GLY A 381 24.50 22.38 15.10
C GLY A 381 23.90 22.50 16.49
N VAL A 382 24.46 21.84 17.51
CA VAL A 382 23.90 21.83 18.87
C VAL A 382 24.99 22.09 19.91
N THR A 383 24.63 22.77 20.99
CA THR A 383 25.54 23.03 22.13
C THR A 383 25.65 21.85 23.08
N ASP A 384 24.59 21.04 23.15
CA ASP A 384 24.48 19.88 24.02
C ASP A 384 25.40 18.73 23.57
N ASP A 385 25.97 17.99 24.52
CA ASP A 385 26.79 16.82 24.22
C ASP A 385 25.91 15.62 23.88
N LEU A 386 25.77 15.31 22.58
CA LEU A 386 24.92 14.22 22.10
C LEU A 386 25.39 12.83 22.55
N ARG A 387 26.63 12.68 23.02
CA ARG A 387 27.10 11.42 23.65
C ARG A 387 26.39 11.15 24.97
N LYS A 388 25.75 12.15 25.57
CA LYS A 388 24.93 12.01 26.77
C LYS A 388 23.46 11.71 26.47
N LEU A 389 23.11 11.55 25.19
CA LEU A 389 21.77 11.23 24.71
C LEU A 389 21.72 9.78 24.21
N PRO A 390 21.66 8.77 25.09
CA PRO A 390 21.58 7.37 24.69
C PRO A 390 20.32 7.07 23.89
N PHE A 391 20.34 5.92 23.21
CA PHE A 391 19.21 5.35 22.49
C PHE A 391 17.92 5.40 23.32
N MET A 392 16.83 5.86 22.69
CA MET A 392 15.51 6.06 23.30
C MET A 392 15.48 7.09 24.43
N THR A 393 16.37 8.08 24.39
CA THR A 393 16.23 9.32 25.16
C THR A 393 16.14 10.53 24.24
N SER A 394 15.57 11.61 24.75
CA SER A 394 15.36 12.84 24.00
C SER A 394 15.69 14.07 24.85
N ALA A 395 15.83 15.22 24.20
CA ALA A 395 15.95 16.50 24.86
C ALA A 395 15.42 17.59 23.93
N VAL A 396 14.95 18.69 24.50
CA VAL A 396 14.67 19.91 23.73
C VAL A 396 15.96 20.71 23.66
N MET A 397 16.40 21.03 22.45
CA MET A 397 17.60 21.83 22.22
C MET A 397 17.40 22.76 21.03
N GLU A 398 18.29 23.75 20.92
CA GLU A 398 18.42 24.51 19.69
C GLU A 398 19.30 23.75 18.70
N VAL A 399 18.82 23.59 17.47
CA VAL A 399 19.51 22.84 16.42
C VAL A 399 19.67 23.73 15.19
N PHE A 400 20.92 24.07 14.84
CA PHE A 400 21.26 24.98 13.74
C PHE A 400 20.48 26.30 13.78
N GLY A 401 20.27 26.87 14.97
CA GLY A 401 19.52 28.11 15.19
C GLY A 401 18.00 27.94 15.22
N VAL A 402 17.47 26.71 15.16
CA VAL A 402 16.04 26.42 15.35
C VAL A 402 15.81 25.96 16.78
N SER A 403 15.20 26.83 17.59
CA SER A 403 14.86 26.52 18.98
C SER A 403 13.71 25.51 19.08
N GLY A 404 13.63 24.77 20.19
CA GLY A 404 12.49 23.89 20.47
C GLY A 404 12.53 22.52 19.77
N CYS A 405 13.70 22.04 19.34
CA CYS A 405 13.83 20.78 18.61
C CYS A 405 14.03 19.57 19.53
N ARG A 406 13.29 18.47 19.29
CA ARG A 406 13.39 17.18 20.03
C ARG A 406 13.53 15.96 19.09
N ILE A 407 13.92 16.16 17.82
CA ILE A 407 13.63 15.33 16.61
C ILE A 407 12.42 15.89 15.85
N SER A 408 11.42 16.37 16.59
CA SER A 408 10.32 17.23 16.10
C SER A 408 10.82 18.67 15.95
N VAL A 409 10.37 19.35 14.88
CA VAL A 409 10.85 20.68 14.48
C VAL A 409 9.63 21.55 14.17
N PRO A 410 9.53 22.79 14.70
CA PRO A 410 8.48 23.72 14.29
C PRO A 410 8.44 23.86 12.75
N ALA A 411 7.25 23.78 12.15
CA ALA A 411 7.11 23.72 10.70
C ALA A 411 7.84 24.87 9.96
N ALA A 412 7.83 26.08 10.55
CA ALA A 412 8.54 27.25 10.04
C ALA A 412 10.07 27.09 9.96
N GLY A 413 10.67 26.28 10.84
CA GLY A 413 12.11 26.02 10.88
C GLY A 413 12.55 24.80 10.07
N ALA A 414 11.61 24.00 9.54
CA ALA A 414 11.90 22.70 8.94
C ALA A 414 12.82 22.79 7.71
N VAL A 415 12.52 23.71 6.78
CA VAL A 415 13.32 23.90 5.55
C VAL A 415 14.72 24.41 5.89
N HIS A 416 14.82 25.36 6.84
CA HIS A 416 16.11 25.88 7.29
C HIS A 416 16.98 24.78 7.89
N LEU A 417 16.42 23.97 8.79
CA LEU A 417 17.15 22.86 9.40
C LEU A 417 17.56 21.80 8.37
N ALA A 418 16.66 21.40 7.47
CA ALA A 418 16.98 20.44 6.42
C ALA A 418 18.09 20.96 5.50
N THR A 419 18.04 22.24 5.13
CA THR A 419 19.08 22.91 4.35
C THR A 419 20.41 22.96 5.10
N ALA A 420 20.40 23.27 6.40
CA ALA A 420 21.60 23.33 7.22
C ALA A 420 22.29 21.96 7.33
N LEU A 421 21.51 20.90 7.55
CA LEU A 421 22.02 19.52 7.58
C LEU A 421 22.62 19.11 6.23
N LEU A 422 21.95 19.42 5.12
CA LEU A 422 22.39 19.03 3.78
C LEU A 422 23.65 19.78 3.30
N LYS A 423 24.08 20.84 3.98
CA LYS A 423 25.39 21.47 3.73
C LYS A 423 26.56 20.56 4.09
N ASN A 424 26.36 19.60 4.99
CA ASN A 424 27.41 18.64 5.34
C ASN A 424 27.50 17.55 4.26
N PRO A 425 28.68 17.31 3.66
CA PRO A 425 28.84 16.34 2.56
C PRO A 425 28.56 14.88 2.96
N GLU A 426 28.54 14.56 4.25
CA GLU A 426 28.18 13.24 4.76
C GLU A 426 26.67 12.95 4.64
N VAL A 427 25.85 13.99 4.49
CA VAL A 427 24.38 13.88 4.47
C VAL A 427 23.88 13.74 3.04
N LYS A 428 23.03 12.74 2.81
CA LYS A 428 22.20 12.65 1.62
C LYS A 428 20.72 12.53 1.97
N LEU A 429 19.85 12.99 1.07
CA LEU A 429 18.42 12.73 1.20
C LEU A 429 18.12 11.26 0.87
N ALA A 430 17.21 10.66 1.63
CA ALA A 430 16.74 9.30 1.40
C ALA A 430 15.21 9.25 1.38
N GLY A 431 14.67 8.50 0.42
CA GLY A 431 13.23 8.35 0.21
C GLY A 431 12.65 7.08 0.83
N LEU A 432 11.34 6.88 0.64
CA LEU A 432 10.57 5.74 1.18
C LEU A 432 11.18 4.37 0.81
N ALA A 433 11.76 4.27 -0.38
CA ALA A 433 12.40 3.06 -0.89
C ALA A 433 13.56 2.55 -0.01
N ALA A 434 14.46 3.47 0.33
CA ALA A 434 15.61 3.16 1.18
C ALA A 434 15.15 2.92 2.62
N ARG A 435 14.16 3.70 3.09
CA ARG A 435 13.54 3.52 4.41
C ARG A 435 13.02 2.09 4.61
N ASP A 436 12.26 1.56 3.65
CA ASP A 436 11.67 0.22 3.78
C ASP A 436 12.72 -0.90 3.75
N SER A 437 13.71 -0.83 2.86
CA SER A 437 14.80 -1.83 2.85
C SER A 437 15.67 -1.77 4.11
N LEU A 438 15.95 -0.58 4.66
CA LEU A 438 16.72 -0.41 5.90
C LEU A 438 15.98 -0.97 7.11
N ARG A 439 14.69 -0.68 7.26
CA ARG A 439 13.88 -1.18 8.39
C ARG A 439 13.73 -2.69 8.35
N LEU A 440 13.55 -3.26 7.15
CA LEU A 440 13.38 -4.70 6.98
C LEU A 440 14.66 -5.45 7.36
N GLU A 441 15.83 -4.98 6.91
CA GLU A 441 17.13 -5.52 7.33
C GLU A 441 17.35 -5.40 8.85
N ALA A 442 16.85 -4.32 9.47
CA ALA A 442 16.91 -4.11 10.92
C ALA A 442 15.87 -4.93 11.70
N GLY A 443 15.05 -5.75 11.04
CA GLY A 443 14.07 -6.60 11.71
C GLY A 443 12.85 -5.84 12.28
N LEU A 444 12.66 -4.58 11.87
CA LEU A 444 11.60 -3.70 12.35
C LEU A 444 10.30 -3.95 11.58
N CYS A 445 9.19 -4.03 12.31
CA CYS A 445 7.87 -4.22 11.73
C CYS A 445 7.44 -2.98 10.94
N LEU A 446 6.58 -3.20 9.95
CA LEU A 446 5.76 -2.19 9.30
C LEU A 446 4.29 -2.51 9.59
N TYR A 447 3.61 -1.63 10.33
CA TYR A 447 2.18 -1.79 10.60
C TYR A 447 1.35 -1.89 9.31
N GLY A 448 0.31 -2.72 9.32
CA GLY A 448 -0.50 -3.04 8.14
C GLY A 448 0.12 -4.07 7.20
N ASN A 449 1.39 -4.45 7.42
CA ASN A 449 2.06 -5.52 6.69
C ASN A 449 2.46 -6.65 7.65
N ASP A 450 3.38 -6.36 8.57
CA ASP A 450 3.99 -7.37 9.45
C ASP A 450 3.24 -7.57 10.75
N ILE A 451 2.40 -6.60 11.12
CA ILE A 451 1.54 -6.62 12.30
C ILE A 451 0.25 -5.87 11.95
N ASP A 452 -0.86 -6.35 12.49
CA ASP A 452 -2.22 -5.83 12.29
C ASP A 452 -3.14 -6.20 13.47
N GLU A 453 -4.42 -5.85 13.35
CA GLU A 453 -5.46 -6.05 14.36
C GLU A 453 -5.81 -7.52 14.64
N HIS A 454 -5.23 -8.47 13.89
CA HIS A 454 -5.36 -9.92 14.02
C HIS A 454 -4.03 -10.61 14.36
N THR A 455 -3.02 -9.83 14.77
CA THR A 455 -1.74 -10.33 15.27
C THR A 455 -1.51 -9.83 16.67
N THR A 456 -1.22 -10.74 17.60
CA THR A 456 -0.87 -10.33 18.97
C THR A 456 0.60 -9.90 19.05
N PRO A 457 0.99 -9.15 20.11
CA PRO A 457 2.41 -8.87 20.37
C PRO A 457 3.29 -10.13 20.48
N VAL A 458 2.74 -11.26 20.93
CA VAL A 458 3.50 -12.51 21.04
C VAL A 458 3.69 -13.16 19.67
N GLU A 459 2.61 -13.26 18.88
CA GLU A 459 2.68 -13.75 17.49
C GLU A 459 3.61 -12.88 16.64
N GLY A 460 3.56 -11.56 16.82
CA GLY A 460 4.44 -10.60 16.15
C GLY A 460 5.90 -10.63 16.59
N SER A 461 6.31 -11.54 17.48
CA SER A 461 7.66 -11.57 18.06
C SER A 461 8.06 -10.23 18.72
N LEU A 462 7.08 -9.57 19.35
CA LEU A 462 7.20 -8.29 20.06
C LEU A 462 6.95 -8.43 21.56
N SER A 463 7.03 -9.64 22.13
CA SER A 463 6.82 -9.87 23.57
C SER A 463 7.70 -9.03 24.49
N TRP A 464 8.81 -8.46 23.98
CA TRP A 464 9.68 -7.55 24.72
C TRP A 464 9.05 -6.17 25.00
N THR A 465 8.02 -5.76 24.24
CA THR A 465 7.30 -4.50 24.47
C THR A 465 6.33 -4.59 25.65
N LEU A 466 5.92 -5.80 26.03
CA LEU A 466 5.02 -6.02 27.17
C LEU A 466 5.75 -5.69 28.47
N GLY A 467 5.33 -4.63 29.16
CA GLY A 467 5.95 -4.22 30.42
C GLY A 467 5.87 -5.33 31.48
N LYS A 468 6.89 -5.44 32.33
CA LYS A 468 6.97 -6.48 33.36
C LYS A 468 5.81 -6.32 34.36
N ARG A 469 5.53 -5.09 34.81
CA ARG A 469 4.38 -4.84 35.69
C ARG A 469 3.08 -5.10 34.95
N ARG A 470 2.94 -4.63 33.70
CA ARG A 470 1.73 -4.86 32.89
C ARG A 470 1.35 -6.34 32.77
N ARG A 471 2.33 -7.23 32.57
CA ARG A 471 2.09 -8.69 32.50
C ARG A 471 1.51 -9.27 33.79
N THR A 472 1.89 -8.72 34.94
CA THR A 472 1.41 -9.17 36.24
C THR A 472 0.05 -8.57 36.58
N SER A 473 -0.14 -7.27 36.33
CA SER A 473 -1.39 -6.57 36.63
C SER A 473 -2.51 -6.90 35.64
N MET A 474 -2.18 -7.37 34.42
CA MET A 474 -3.15 -7.71 33.38
C MET A 474 -4.09 -6.53 33.02
N ASP A 475 -3.58 -5.31 33.13
CA ASP A 475 -4.34 -4.05 33.08
C ASP A 475 -4.23 -3.31 31.73
N PHE A 476 -4.07 -4.06 30.64
CA PHE A 476 -4.04 -3.53 29.27
C PHE A 476 -5.03 -4.29 28.37
N PRO A 477 -5.53 -3.66 27.27
CA PRO A 477 -6.50 -4.30 26.39
C PRO A 477 -5.97 -5.61 25.81
N GLY A 478 -6.78 -6.66 25.91
CA GLY A 478 -6.42 -7.98 25.39
C GLY A 478 -5.41 -8.78 26.24
N ALA A 479 -5.05 -8.31 27.45
CA ALA A 479 -4.13 -9.03 28.34
C ALA A 479 -4.54 -10.50 28.59
N LYS A 480 -5.85 -10.77 28.68
CA LYS A 480 -6.42 -12.11 28.87
C LYS A 480 -6.08 -13.09 27.74
N ILE A 481 -5.79 -12.60 26.53
CA ILE A 481 -5.34 -13.40 25.39
C ILE A 481 -3.82 -13.40 25.29
N ILE A 482 -3.20 -12.22 25.44
CA ILE A 482 -1.76 -12.00 25.19
C ILE A 482 -0.89 -12.69 26.25
N VAL A 483 -1.21 -12.57 27.55
CA VAL A 483 -0.34 -13.07 28.61
C VAL A 483 -0.25 -14.60 28.65
N PRO A 484 -1.35 -15.37 28.46
CA PRO A 484 -1.24 -16.82 28.32
C PRO A 484 -0.30 -17.27 27.20
N GLN A 485 -0.24 -16.54 26.08
CA GLN A 485 0.64 -16.86 24.94
C GLN A 485 2.13 -16.76 25.30
N LEU A 486 2.52 -16.03 26.34
CA LEU A 486 3.92 -15.94 26.77
C LEU A 486 4.48 -17.25 27.34
N LYS A 487 3.61 -18.15 27.81
CA LYS A 487 3.99 -19.43 28.43
C LYS A 487 3.90 -20.61 27.47
N GLY A 488 3.31 -20.44 26.29
CA GLY A 488 2.97 -21.53 25.38
C GLY A 488 3.45 -21.31 23.95
N GLU A 489 3.21 -22.32 23.11
CA GLU A 489 3.41 -22.21 21.67
C GLU A 489 2.26 -21.43 21.04
N VAL A 490 2.57 -20.34 20.33
CA VAL A 490 1.59 -19.61 19.52
C VAL A 490 1.34 -20.34 18.21
N GLN A 491 0.11 -20.23 17.67
CA GLN A 491 -0.25 -20.90 16.41
C GLN A 491 0.61 -20.44 15.23
N LYS A 492 0.98 -19.16 15.22
CA LYS A 492 1.86 -18.55 14.22
C LYS A 492 2.84 -17.60 14.91
N ARG A 493 4.02 -17.45 14.33
CA ARG A 493 5.07 -16.53 14.80
C ARG A 493 5.71 -15.80 13.63
N ARG A 494 5.93 -14.50 13.78
CA ARG A 494 6.70 -13.69 12.83
C ARG A 494 8.17 -14.10 12.86
N VAL A 495 8.71 -14.37 11.69
CA VAL A 495 10.10 -14.78 11.47
C VAL A 495 10.74 -13.96 10.34
N GLY A 496 12.08 -13.93 10.33
CA GLY A 496 12.85 -13.44 9.19
C GLY A 496 13.15 -14.58 8.23
N LEU A 497 13.19 -14.28 6.93
CA LEU A 497 13.46 -15.22 5.84
C LEU A 497 14.57 -14.68 4.96
N ILE A 498 15.45 -15.55 4.48
CA ILE A 498 16.52 -15.21 3.55
C ILE A 498 16.57 -16.20 2.38
N CYS A 499 16.75 -15.69 1.16
CA CYS A 499 16.96 -16.52 -0.03
C CYS A 499 17.83 -15.80 -1.08
N GLU A 500 18.25 -16.55 -2.08
CA GLU A 500 18.95 -16.05 -3.27
C GLU A 500 18.00 -16.03 -4.48
N GLY A 501 18.43 -15.46 -5.60
CA GLY A 501 17.61 -15.43 -6.82
C GLY A 501 16.49 -14.39 -6.77
N ALA A 502 15.25 -14.81 -7.03
CA ALA A 502 14.13 -13.88 -7.15
C ALA A 502 13.65 -13.38 -5.76
N PRO A 503 13.33 -12.08 -5.58
CA PRO A 503 12.90 -11.57 -4.29
C PRO A 503 11.53 -12.08 -3.88
N MET A 504 11.41 -12.50 -2.62
CA MET A 504 10.13 -12.81 -1.98
C MET A 504 9.30 -11.53 -1.83
N ARG A 505 7.98 -11.63 -1.98
CA ARG A 505 7.05 -10.49 -1.90
C ARG A 505 5.94 -10.76 -0.90
N ALA A 506 5.35 -9.69 -0.36
CA ALA A 506 4.15 -9.79 0.45
C ALA A 506 3.09 -10.68 -0.23
N HIS A 507 2.33 -11.40 0.58
CA HIS A 507 1.31 -12.39 0.19
C HIS A 507 1.84 -13.67 -0.48
N SER A 508 3.15 -13.81 -0.68
CA SER A 508 3.72 -15.06 -1.19
C SER A 508 3.49 -16.20 -0.18
N PRO A 509 2.92 -17.34 -0.60
CA PRO A 509 2.80 -18.53 0.25
C PRO A 509 4.16 -19.01 0.73
N ILE A 510 4.25 -19.34 2.02
CA ILE A 510 5.36 -20.05 2.65
C ILE A 510 4.94 -21.51 2.80
N LEU A 511 5.76 -22.44 2.31
CA LEU A 511 5.50 -23.86 2.32
C LEU A 511 6.57 -24.60 3.10
N SER A 512 6.21 -25.77 3.66
CA SER A 512 7.18 -26.73 4.18
C SER A 512 8.01 -27.33 3.04
N THR A 513 9.05 -28.09 3.40
CA THR A 513 9.88 -28.83 2.43
C THR A 513 9.09 -29.88 1.63
N GLU A 514 7.95 -30.31 2.14
CA GLU A 514 7.01 -31.24 1.48
C GLU A 514 5.99 -30.52 0.59
N GLY A 515 6.08 -29.19 0.47
CA GLY A 515 5.18 -28.39 -0.37
C GLY A 515 3.81 -28.10 0.23
N THR A 516 3.63 -28.27 1.55
CA THR A 516 2.39 -27.87 2.23
C THR A 516 2.44 -26.40 2.61
N VAL A 517 1.40 -25.61 2.28
CA VAL A 517 1.33 -24.20 2.70
C VAL A 517 1.19 -24.12 4.22
N ILE A 518 2.13 -23.41 4.85
CA ILE A 518 2.21 -23.24 6.30
C ILE A 518 2.23 -21.78 6.73
N GLY A 519 2.24 -20.83 5.80
CA GLY A 519 2.39 -19.43 6.18
C GLY A 519 2.34 -18.48 4.99
N THR A 520 2.62 -17.22 5.28
CA THR A 520 2.57 -16.14 4.29
C THR A 520 3.65 -15.11 4.57
N VAL A 521 4.32 -14.65 3.51
CA VAL A 521 5.24 -13.51 3.55
C VAL A 521 4.45 -12.22 3.74
N THR A 522 4.89 -11.36 4.66
CA THR A 522 4.28 -10.06 4.96
C THR A 522 5.03 -8.89 4.33
N SER A 523 6.36 -8.95 4.33
CA SER A 523 7.25 -7.95 3.73
C SER A 523 8.38 -8.64 3.00
N GLY A 524 8.86 -8.10 1.88
CA GLY A 524 10.00 -8.70 1.19
C GLY A 524 10.65 -7.83 0.11
N CYS A 525 11.97 -7.70 0.16
CA CYS A 525 12.76 -6.98 -0.83
C CYS A 525 14.22 -7.48 -0.90
N PRO A 526 14.94 -7.14 -1.98
CA PRO A 526 16.40 -7.28 -2.00
C PRO A 526 17.04 -6.50 -0.84
N SER A 527 18.04 -7.10 -0.18
CA SER A 527 18.90 -6.47 0.82
C SER A 527 20.19 -5.98 0.14
N PRO A 528 20.38 -4.65 0.01
CA PRO A 528 21.63 -4.09 -0.51
C PRO A 528 22.85 -4.48 0.34
N SER A 529 22.69 -4.53 1.66
CA SER A 529 23.81 -4.78 2.58
C SER A 529 24.30 -6.23 2.50
N LEU A 530 23.38 -7.19 2.37
CA LEU A 530 23.70 -8.63 2.36
C LEU A 530 23.87 -9.21 0.97
N LYS A 531 23.46 -8.49 -0.09
CA LYS A 531 23.40 -8.98 -1.48
C LYS A 531 22.56 -10.25 -1.62
N LYS A 532 21.51 -10.36 -0.81
CA LYS A 532 20.53 -11.45 -0.77
C LYS A 532 19.12 -10.87 -0.72
N ASN A 533 18.09 -11.71 -0.81
CA ASN A 533 16.71 -11.28 -0.59
C ASN A 533 16.33 -11.54 0.87
N VAL A 534 15.72 -10.55 1.51
CA VAL A 534 15.22 -10.67 2.89
C VAL A 534 13.71 -10.46 2.91
N ALA A 535 13.04 -11.14 3.81
CA ALA A 535 11.59 -11.02 4.01
C ALA A 535 11.19 -11.28 5.45
N MET A 536 10.01 -10.81 5.83
CA MET A 536 9.31 -11.23 7.03
C MET A 536 8.06 -12.02 6.63
N GLY A 537 7.63 -12.91 7.52
CA GLY A 537 6.38 -13.63 7.36
C GLY A 537 6.01 -14.41 8.60
N TYR A 538 4.85 -15.06 8.57
CA TYR A 538 4.35 -15.86 9.67
C TYR A 538 4.41 -17.34 9.34
N VAL A 539 4.91 -18.14 10.28
CA VAL A 539 4.93 -19.61 10.21
C VAL A 539 4.52 -20.20 11.56
N PRO A 540 4.03 -21.45 11.63
CA PRO A 540 3.81 -22.14 12.88
C PRO A 540 5.05 -22.19 13.75
N PHE A 541 4.87 -22.18 15.07
CA PHE A 541 5.97 -22.12 16.04
C PHE A 541 7.07 -23.17 15.77
N LYS A 542 6.69 -24.39 15.40
CA LYS A 542 7.60 -25.49 15.07
C LYS A 542 8.58 -25.20 13.91
N TYR A 543 8.24 -24.27 13.01
CA TYR A 543 9.10 -23.85 11.89
C TYR A 543 9.86 -22.55 12.18
N SER A 544 9.70 -21.96 13.37
CA SER A 544 10.22 -20.61 13.65
C SER A 544 11.70 -20.54 14.03
N ARG A 545 12.35 -21.69 14.20
CA ARG A 545 13.76 -21.77 14.60
C ARG A 545 14.68 -21.24 13.48
N PRO A 546 15.62 -20.33 13.76
CA PRO A 546 16.65 -19.95 12.79
C PRO A 546 17.40 -21.16 12.23
N GLY A 547 17.62 -21.17 10.91
CA GLY A 547 18.21 -22.28 10.17
C GLY A 547 17.19 -23.26 9.57
N THR A 548 15.90 -23.16 9.90
CA THR A 548 14.85 -24.01 9.31
C THR A 548 14.73 -23.76 7.82
N GLN A 549 14.77 -24.82 7.01
CA GLN A 549 14.55 -24.77 5.56
C GLN A 549 13.06 -24.77 5.24
N LEU A 550 12.65 -23.92 4.31
CA LEU A 550 11.29 -23.70 3.85
C LEU A 550 11.29 -23.45 2.33
N LEU A 551 10.11 -23.50 1.73
CA LEU A 551 9.90 -23.04 0.36
C LEU A 551 9.05 -21.76 0.38
N VAL A 552 9.31 -20.85 -0.56
CA VAL A 552 8.43 -19.70 -0.81
C VAL A 552 8.05 -19.69 -2.27
N GLU A 553 6.78 -19.49 -2.58
CA GLU A 553 6.32 -19.30 -3.95
C GLU A 553 6.69 -17.91 -4.45
N VAL A 554 7.65 -17.85 -5.38
CA VAL A 554 8.10 -16.62 -6.03
C VAL A 554 7.84 -16.73 -7.53
N ARG A 555 7.01 -15.84 -8.07
CA ARG A 555 6.63 -15.85 -9.50
C ARG A 555 6.11 -17.22 -9.97
N ARG A 556 5.23 -17.84 -9.18
CA ARG A 556 4.65 -19.19 -9.41
C ARG A 556 5.66 -20.34 -9.42
N LYS A 557 6.88 -20.14 -8.89
CA LYS A 557 7.89 -21.19 -8.70
C LYS A 557 8.25 -21.31 -7.23
N GLN A 558 8.47 -22.53 -6.77
CA GLN A 558 8.92 -22.78 -5.41
C GLN A 558 10.43 -22.49 -5.31
N GLN A 559 10.81 -21.65 -4.36
CA GLN A 559 12.19 -21.25 -4.13
C GLN A 559 12.62 -21.60 -2.70
N MET A 560 13.76 -22.29 -2.58
CA MET A 560 14.35 -22.63 -1.28
C MET A 560 14.68 -21.36 -0.49
N THR A 561 14.26 -21.34 0.77
CA THR A 561 14.36 -20.19 1.68
C THR A 561 14.72 -20.70 3.07
N VAL A 562 15.48 -19.92 3.82
CA VAL A 562 15.90 -20.28 5.19
C VAL A 562 15.38 -19.26 6.18
N VAL A 563 14.87 -19.74 7.32
CA VAL A 563 14.53 -18.88 8.45
C VAL A 563 15.80 -18.26 9.03
N SER A 564 15.87 -16.94 9.07
CA SER A 564 16.99 -16.18 9.59
C SER A 564 16.64 -15.51 10.91
N LYS A 565 17.63 -15.39 11.80
CA LYS A 565 17.52 -14.52 12.96
C LYS A 565 17.36 -13.07 12.49
N MET A 566 16.53 -12.31 13.21
CA MET A 566 16.41 -10.86 13.06
C MET A 566 17.08 -10.16 14.25
N PRO A 567 17.71 -8.98 14.05
CA PRO A 567 17.87 -8.28 12.77
C PRO A 567 18.79 -9.06 11.80
N PHE A 568 18.60 -8.87 10.49
CA PHE A 568 19.44 -9.53 9.46
C PHE A 568 20.83 -8.90 9.38
N VAL A 569 20.90 -7.59 9.61
CA VAL A 569 22.13 -6.82 9.73
C VAL A 569 22.25 -6.33 11.17
N PRO A 570 23.38 -6.51 11.86
CA PRO A 570 23.57 -6.04 13.24
C PRO A 570 23.21 -4.55 13.40
N THR A 571 22.53 -4.22 14.49
CA THR A 571 22.19 -2.83 14.83
C THR A 571 23.37 -2.14 15.52
N ASN A 572 23.45 -0.81 15.34
CA ASN A 572 24.47 0.04 15.96
C ASN A 572 23.82 1.09 16.87
N TYR A 573 22.85 0.67 17.69
CA TYR A 573 22.20 1.58 18.63
C TYR A 573 23.21 2.10 19.66
N TYR A 574 23.24 3.40 19.86
CA TYR A 574 24.15 4.02 20.82
C TYR A 574 23.62 3.84 22.25
N THR A 575 24.31 3.06 23.07
CA THR A 575 24.01 2.91 24.49
C THR A 575 25.19 3.40 25.31
N LEU A 576 24.91 4.00 26.49
CA LEU A 576 25.98 4.28 27.45
C LEU A 576 26.62 2.95 27.86
N LYS A 577 27.96 2.88 27.80
CA LYS A 577 28.73 1.75 28.29
C LYS A 577 28.93 1.83 29.80
#